data_AF-A0A970GGL9-F1
#
_entry.id   AF-A0A970GGL9-F1
#
_cell.length_a   1.000
_cell.length_b   1.000
_cell.length_c   1.000
_cell.angle_alpha   90.00
_cell.angle_beta   90.00
_cell.angle_gamma   90.00
#
_symmetry.space_group_name_H-M   'P 1'
#
loop_
_entity.id
_entity.type
_entity.pdbx_description
1 polymer ?
#
loop_
_entity_poly.entity_id
_entity_poly.type
_entity_poly.pdbx_seq_one_letter_code
_entity_poly.pdbx_strand_id
1 'polypeptide(L)'
;MKTKVLVLLSLLLLSAGTASLAASKGKTTASLSELVKKEIAYPDFALKNQLNGTVDLYLLEGENGPSLVTVSDEPRLRTYVEGRVSEIEDALLEAFAKEQTRRFRFTFRYVR
;
A
#
# COMPACT_ATOMS: atom_id res chain seq x y z
N MET A 1 9.28 -66.12 -36.75
CA MET A 1 7.80 -66.04 -36.85
C MET A 1 7.23 -65.56 -35.53
N LYS A 2 6.18 -64.72 -35.60
CA LYS A 2 5.31 -64.20 -34.53
C LYS A 2 5.76 -62.92 -33.80
N THR A 3 5.59 -61.83 -34.55
CA THR A 3 5.02 -60.55 -34.14
C THR A 3 3.94 -60.70 -33.06
N LYS A 4 3.98 -59.87 -32.00
CA LYS A 4 2.80 -59.17 -31.44
C LYS A 4 3.24 -57.87 -30.78
N VAL A 5 3.09 -56.79 -31.54
CA VAL A 5 2.95 -55.43 -31.04
C VAL A 5 1.58 -55.36 -30.37
N LEU A 6 1.53 -54.94 -29.11
CA LEU A 6 0.29 -54.46 -28.50
C LEU A 6 0.60 -53.15 -27.78
N VAL A 7 0.31 -52.07 -28.50
CA VAL A 7 0.20 -50.71 -27.98
C VAL A 7 -1.04 -50.68 -27.09
N LEU A 8 -0.89 -50.26 -25.83
CA LEU A 8 -2.02 -49.84 -25.01
C LEU A 8 -1.68 -48.53 -24.31
N LEU A 9 -2.32 -47.52 -24.89
CA LEU A 9 -2.37 -46.10 -24.58
C LEU A 9 -3.09 -45.90 -23.24
N SER A 10 -2.35 -45.80 -22.14
CA SER A 10 -2.92 -45.46 -20.82
C SER A 10 -2.70 -43.97 -20.53
N LEU A 11 -3.59 -43.21 -21.15
CA LEU A 11 -4.19 -41.94 -20.75
C LEU A 11 -3.64 -41.25 -19.49
N LEU A 12 -3.10 -40.06 -19.73
CA LEU A 12 -2.84 -38.95 -18.82
C LEU A 12 -3.92 -38.79 -17.73
N LEU A 13 -3.48 -38.74 -16.46
CA LEU A 13 -4.12 -37.98 -15.39
C LEU A 13 -3.01 -37.42 -14.49
N LEU A 14 -2.22 -36.49 -15.03
CA LEU A 14 -1.38 -35.64 -14.20
C LEU A 14 -2.26 -34.53 -13.61
N SER A 15 -2.54 -34.70 -12.33
CA SER A 15 -2.98 -33.68 -11.39
C SER A 15 -2.18 -32.38 -11.54
N ALA A 16 -2.83 -31.34 -12.05
CA ALA A 16 -2.42 -29.97 -11.82
C ALA A 16 -3.64 -29.23 -11.27
N GLY A 17 -3.76 -29.26 -9.94
CA GLY A 17 -4.63 -28.34 -9.22
C GLY A 17 -4.08 -26.93 -9.40
N THR A 18 -4.57 -26.21 -10.41
CA THR A 18 -4.47 -24.75 -10.42
C THR A 18 -5.68 -24.22 -9.67
N ALA A 19 -5.38 -23.74 -8.47
CA ALA A 19 -6.27 -23.09 -7.55
C ALA A 19 -7.19 -22.09 -8.26
N SER A 20 -8.45 -22.10 -7.84
CA SER A 20 -9.45 -21.08 -8.12
C SER A 20 -8.84 -19.68 -8.01
N LEU A 21 -8.72 -18.98 -9.14
CA LEU A 21 -8.73 -17.52 -9.10
C LEU A 21 -10.15 -17.12 -8.71
N ALA A 22 -10.35 -17.02 -7.40
CA ALA A 22 -11.42 -16.20 -6.85
C ALA A 22 -11.14 -14.77 -7.34
N ALA A 23 -11.83 -14.35 -8.39
CA ALA A 23 -11.99 -12.95 -8.73
C ALA A 23 -12.57 -12.28 -7.49
N SER A 24 -11.71 -11.59 -6.73
CA SER A 24 -12.13 -10.85 -5.56
C SER A 24 -13.05 -9.75 -6.05
N LYS A 25 -14.32 -9.97 -5.74
CA LYS A 25 -15.43 -9.04 -5.88
C LYS A 25 -14.96 -7.67 -5.40
N GLY A 26 -14.97 -6.70 -6.33
CA GLY A 26 -14.49 -5.33 -6.13
C GLY A 26 -14.98 -4.73 -4.83
N LYS A 27 -14.11 -4.74 -3.82
CA LYS A 27 -14.17 -3.84 -2.69
C LYS A 27 -13.22 -2.74 -3.09
N THR A 28 -13.76 -1.57 -3.43
CA THR A 28 -13.00 -0.38 -3.82
C THR A 28 -11.87 -0.18 -2.81
N THR A 29 -10.67 -0.61 -3.17
CA THR A 29 -9.47 -0.36 -2.39
C THR A 29 -9.25 1.13 -2.50
N ALA A 30 -9.52 1.85 -1.40
CA ALA A 30 -9.30 3.28 -1.33
C ALA A 30 -7.89 3.57 -1.85
N SER A 31 -7.78 4.50 -2.80
CA SER A 31 -6.48 4.94 -3.28
C SER A 31 -5.66 5.49 -2.11
N LEU A 32 -4.33 5.44 -2.19
CA LEU A 32 -3.40 6.04 -1.23
C LEU A 32 -3.82 7.48 -0.94
N SER A 33 -4.18 8.26 -1.97
CA SER A 33 -4.69 9.62 -1.77
C SER A 33 -5.97 9.68 -0.94
N GLU A 34 -6.93 8.77 -1.14
CA GLU A 34 -8.19 8.75 -0.38
C GLU A 34 -7.96 8.30 1.06
N LEU A 35 -7.17 7.22 1.23
CA LEU A 35 -6.80 6.71 2.55
C LEU A 35 -6.13 7.81 3.35
N VAL A 36 -5.15 8.50 2.76
CA VAL A 36 -4.44 9.50 3.54
C VAL A 36 -5.26 10.76 3.76
N LYS A 37 -6.09 11.21 2.79
CA LYS A 37 -7.02 12.33 3.02
C LYS A 37 -8.04 12.04 4.12
N LYS A 38 -8.45 10.79 4.26
CA LYS A 38 -9.41 10.35 5.28
C LYS A 38 -8.79 10.35 6.68
N GLU A 39 -7.56 9.89 6.81
CA GLU A 39 -6.94 9.64 8.11
C GLU A 39 -6.05 10.81 8.59
N ILE A 40 -5.46 11.57 7.66
CA ILE A 40 -4.58 12.70 7.92
C ILE A 40 -5.29 14.00 7.53
N ALA A 41 -6.10 14.50 8.46
CA ALA A 41 -6.75 15.79 8.35
C ALA A 41 -5.81 16.94 8.74
N TYR A 42 -6.17 18.17 8.39
CA TYR A 42 -5.48 19.37 8.88
C TYR A 42 -5.75 19.52 10.39
N PRO A 43 -4.73 19.43 11.27
CA PRO A 43 -4.99 19.31 12.70
C PRO A 43 -5.35 20.65 13.35
N ASP A 44 -6.21 20.63 14.38
CA ASP A 44 -6.69 21.82 15.07
C ASP A 44 -5.56 22.73 15.60
N PHE A 45 -4.45 22.13 16.04
CA PHE A 45 -3.30 22.92 16.49
C PHE A 45 -2.65 23.68 15.33
N ALA A 46 -2.61 23.12 14.12
CA ALA A 46 -2.09 23.81 12.94
C ALA A 46 -2.99 24.98 12.56
N LEU A 47 -4.31 24.81 12.71
CA LEU A 47 -5.29 25.89 12.49
C LEU A 47 -5.10 27.03 13.48
N LYS A 48 -5.04 26.71 14.77
CA LYS A 48 -4.87 27.70 15.85
C LYS A 48 -3.56 28.47 15.74
N ASN A 49 -2.50 27.82 15.27
CA ASN A 49 -1.17 28.41 15.12
C ASN A 49 -0.90 28.91 13.69
N GLN A 50 -1.88 28.85 12.79
CA GLN A 50 -1.76 29.23 11.37
C GLN A 50 -0.54 28.60 10.68
N LEU A 51 -0.27 27.32 11.00
CA LEU A 51 0.91 26.62 10.50
C LEU A 51 0.73 26.26 9.02
N ASN A 52 1.76 26.59 8.25
CA ASN A 52 1.94 26.10 6.90
C ASN A 52 3.15 25.17 6.90
N GLY A 53 3.05 24.07 6.17
CA GLY A 53 4.17 23.14 6.05
C GLY A 53 3.89 22.04 5.06
N THR A 54 4.97 21.39 4.64
CA THR A 54 4.93 20.24 3.76
C THR A 54 5.45 19.03 4.51
N VAL A 55 4.67 17.96 4.50
CA VAL A 55 5.10 16.67 5.02
C VAL A 55 5.21 15.72 3.83
N ASP A 56 6.37 15.09 3.66
CA ASP A 56 6.59 14.03 2.70
C ASP A 56 6.66 12.68 3.43
N LEU A 57 5.90 11.71 2.97
CA LEU A 57 5.96 10.32 3.42
C LEU A 57 6.63 9.48 2.33
N TYR A 58 7.71 8.80 2.68
CA TYR A 58 8.48 7.95 1.79
C TYR A 58 8.30 6.48 2.15
N LEU A 59 8.09 5.65 1.14
CA LEU A 59 8.26 4.21 1.26
C LEU A 59 9.71 3.86 0.88
N LEU A 60 10.46 3.36 1.85
CA LEU A 60 11.81 2.87 1.64
C LEU A 60 11.81 1.35 1.78
N GLU A 61 12.51 0.65 0.89
CA GLU A 61 12.78 -0.77 1.09
C GLU A 61 14.11 -0.94 1.82
N GLY A 62 14.04 -1.47 3.05
CA GLY A 62 15.20 -1.81 3.84
C GLY A 62 15.44 -3.31 3.87
N GLU A 63 16.53 -3.73 4.50
CA GLU A 63 16.89 -5.15 4.66
C GLU A 63 15.83 -5.97 5.41
N ASN A 64 15.03 -5.30 6.26
CA ASN A 64 13.96 -5.92 7.04
C ASN A 64 12.56 -5.78 6.40
N GLY A 65 12.49 -5.29 5.16
CA GLY A 65 11.24 -5.02 4.46
C GLY A 65 10.94 -3.53 4.29
N PRO A 66 9.73 -3.21 3.78
CA PRO A 66 9.32 -1.83 3.54
C PRO A 66 9.13 -1.06 4.85
N SER A 67 9.55 0.19 4.87
CA SER A 67 9.43 1.10 6.01
C SER A 67 8.98 2.48 5.55
N LEU A 68 8.12 3.11 6.36
CA LEU A 68 7.62 4.46 6.11
C LEU A 68 8.46 5.50 6.84
N VAL A 69 8.95 6.50 6.11
CA VAL A 69 9.73 7.61 6.66
C VAL A 69 9.02 8.93 6.42
N THR A 70 8.85 9.71 7.49
CA THR A 70 8.19 11.01 7.44
C THR A 70 9.23 12.14 7.50
N VAL A 71 9.17 13.06 6.55
CA VAL A 71 10.04 14.25 6.47
C VAL A 71 9.15 15.49 6.44
N SER A 72 9.46 16.52 7.23
CA SER A 72 8.67 17.75 7.29
C SER A 72 9.58 18.97 7.50
N ASP A 73 9.16 20.12 6.98
CA ASP A 73 9.72 21.43 7.30
C ASP A 73 9.21 21.97 8.65
N GLU A 74 8.06 21.52 9.12
CA GLU A 74 7.48 21.85 10.43
C GLU A 74 7.47 20.60 11.35
N PRO A 75 8.24 20.61 12.46
CA PRO A 75 8.35 19.47 13.37
C PRO A 75 7.03 19.03 13.98
N ARG A 76 6.12 19.96 14.30
CA ARG A 76 4.82 19.63 14.90
C ARG A 76 3.91 18.88 13.92
N LEU A 77 3.96 19.25 12.64
CA LEU A 77 3.26 18.54 11.59
C LEU A 77 3.87 17.16 11.35
N ARG A 78 5.20 17.02 11.45
CA ARG A 78 5.88 15.72 11.38
C ARG A 78 5.34 14.76 12.44
N THR A 79 5.38 15.16 13.70
CA THR A 79 4.95 14.32 14.83
C THR A 79 3.48 13.94 14.72
N TYR A 80 2.62 14.86 14.27
CA TYR A 80 1.22 14.55 14.01
C TYR A 80 1.05 13.48 12.92
N VAL A 81 1.73 13.65 11.78
CA VAL A 81 1.67 12.70 10.66
C VAL A 81 2.26 11.35 11.05
N GLU A 82 3.39 11.32 11.76
CA GLU A 82 4.00 10.08 12.27
C GLU A 82 3.03 9.30 13.16
N GLY A 83 2.33 9.99 14.07
CA GLY A 83 1.31 9.38 14.91
C GLY A 83 0.17 8.76 14.10
N ARG A 84 -0.34 9.48 13.08
CA ARG A 84 -1.38 8.95 12.19
C ARG A 84 -0.90 7.81 11.33
N VAL A 85 0.30 7.92 10.75
CA VAL A 85 0.90 6.88 9.92
C VAL A 85 1.05 5.58 10.70
N SER A 86 1.46 5.65 11.98
CA SER A 86 1.57 4.46 12.83
C SER A 86 0.24 3.75 13.08
N GLU A 87 -0.89 4.49 13.11
CA GLU A 87 -2.23 3.89 13.27
C GLU A 87 -2.70 3.14 12.02
N ILE A 88 -2.16 3.48 10.84
CA ILE A 88 -2.64 3.00 9.54
C ILE A 88 -1.50 2.42 8.68
N GLU A 89 -0.38 2.05 9.29
CA GLU A 89 0.88 1.69 8.61
C GLU A 89 0.67 0.57 7.61
N ASP A 90 0.04 -0.54 8.02
CA ASP A 90 -0.22 -1.68 7.15
C ASP A 90 -1.04 -1.29 5.90
N ALA A 91 -2.06 -0.46 6.08
CA ALA A 91 -2.92 -0.02 4.99
C ALA A 91 -2.18 0.95 4.05
N LEU A 92 -1.28 1.78 4.58
CA LEU A 92 -0.39 2.62 3.77
C LEU A 92 0.60 1.77 2.98
N LEU A 93 1.26 0.81 3.60
CA LEU A 93 2.20 -0.10 2.94
C LEU A 93 1.53 -0.85 1.78
N GLU A 94 0.32 -1.38 2.02
CA GLU A 94 -0.49 -2.03 0.98
C GLU A 94 -0.85 -1.05 -0.17
N ALA A 95 -1.23 0.18 0.16
CA ALA A 95 -1.58 1.20 -0.83
C ALA A 95 -0.37 1.64 -1.66
N PHE A 96 0.79 1.88 -1.04
CA PHE A 96 2.03 2.22 -1.74
C PHE A 96 2.48 1.09 -2.68
N ALA A 97 2.37 -0.17 -2.25
CA ALA A 97 2.71 -1.32 -3.07
C ALA A 97 1.80 -1.44 -4.30
N LYS A 98 0.48 -1.27 -4.13
CA LYS A 98 -0.50 -1.33 -5.22
C LYS A 98 -0.31 -0.21 -6.25
N GLU A 99 -0.06 1.00 -5.77
CA GLU A 99 0.08 2.18 -6.63
C GLU A 99 1.50 2.36 -7.18
N GLN A 100 2.43 1.47 -6.84
CA GLN A 100 3.86 1.56 -7.20
C GLN A 100 4.46 2.94 -6.88
N THR A 101 3.90 3.60 -5.86
CA THR A 101 4.31 4.93 -5.43
C THR A 101 5.36 4.78 -4.34
N ARG A 102 6.37 5.66 -4.31
CA ARG A 102 7.41 5.66 -3.27
C ARG A 102 7.42 6.91 -2.40
N ARG A 103 6.61 7.90 -2.77
CA ARG A 103 6.52 9.18 -2.07
C ARG A 103 5.10 9.71 -2.17
N PHE A 104 4.57 10.16 -1.04
CA PHE A 104 3.36 10.95 -0.99
C PHE A 104 3.63 12.27 -0.28
N ARG A 105 3.12 13.39 -0.82
CA ARG A 105 3.31 14.73 -0.27
C ARG A 105 2.01 15.31 0.25
N PHE A 106 2.02 15.77 1.49
CA PHE A 106 0.99 16.58 2.13
C PHE A 106 1.41 18.03 2.14
N THR A 107 0.51 18.92 1.75
CA THR A 107 0.72 20.36 1.94
C THR A 107 -0.35 20.87 2.87
N PHE A 108 0.06 21.17 4.10
CA PHE A 108 -0.76 21.85 5.08
C PHE A 108 -0.72 23.34 4.74
N ARG A 109 -1.83 23.87 4.24
CA ARG A 109 -2.02 25.30 4.00
C ARG A 109 -3.16 25.82 4.86
N TYR A 110 -2.87 26.85 5.63
CA TYR A 110 -3.89 27.65 6.26
C TYR A 110 -4.65 28.42 5.17
N VAL A 111 -5.95 28.17 5.07
CA VAL A 111 -6.86 28.90 4.19
C VAL A 111 -7.80 29.72 5.09
N ARG A 112 -7.80 31.03 4.89
CA ARG A 112 -8.67 31.98 5.63
C ARG A 112 -10.11 31.92 5.14
#